data_AF-A0A9E3BT79-F1
#
_entry.id   AF-A0A9E3BT79-F1
#
_cell.length_a   1.000
_cell.length_b   1.000
_cell.length_c   1.000
_cell.angle_alpha   90.00
_cell.angle_beta   90.00
_cell.angle_gamma   90.00
#
_symmetry.space_group_name_H-M   'P 1'
#
loop_
_entity.id
_entity.type
_entity.pdbx_description
1 polymer ?
#
loop_
_entity_poly.entity_id
_entity_poly.type
_entity_poly.pdbx_seq_one_letter_code
_entity_poly.pdbx_strand_id
1 'polypeptide(L)'
;RMTPHQFRHFAAKLLLEHSPGAFAAAGQLLGHRNTQTTVAFYAGIDTLTAGRHFDGILAAERARVAGAKPGRARRGAPGRERRA
;
A
#
# COMPACT_ATOMS: atom_id res chain seq x y z
N ARG A 1 -23.90 1.83 23.67
CA ARG A 1 -24.38 0.58 23.03
C ARG A 1 -24.26 0.76 21.52
N MET A 2 -23.68 -0.19 20.80
CA MET A 2 -23.55 -0.15 19.34
C MET A 2 -24.76 -0.85 18.70
N THR A 3 -25.34 -0.26 17.66
CA THR A 3 -26.44 -0.88 16.90
C THR A 3 -25.89 -1.79 15.79
N PRO A 4 -26.68 -2.77 15.31
CA PRO A 4 -26.25 -3.62 14.19
C PRO A 4 -25.94 -2.84 12.90
N HIS A 5 -26.59 -1.70 12.68
CA HIS A 5 -26.30 -0.82 11.55
C HIS A 5 -24.92 -0.16 11.70
N GLN A 6 -24.63 0.39 12.89
CA GLN A 6 -23.31 0.97 13.21
C GLN A 6 -22.19 -0.06 13.09
N PHE A 7 -22.42 -1.30 13.53
CA PHE A 7 -21.43 -2.37 13.39
C PHE A 7 -21.10 -2.68 11.94
N ARG A 8 -22.11 -2.75 11.05
CA ARG A 8 -21.88 -3.00 9.61
C ARG A 8 -21.06 -1.88 8.96
N HIS A 9 -21.34 -0.63 9.30
CA HIS A 9 -20.54 0.51 8.81
C HIS A 9 -19.11 0.50 9.37
N PHE A 10 -18.94 0.12 10.63
CA PHE A 10 -17.61 -0.05 11.23
C PHE A 10 -16.79 -1.14 10.53
N ALA A 11 -17.41 -2.29 10.23
CA ALA A 11 -16.76 -3.38 9.52
C ALA A 11 -16.38 -2.99 8.07
N ALA A 12 -17.24 -2.27 7.37
CA ALA A 12 -16.94 -1.74 6.03
C ALA A 12 -15.79 -0.74 6.03
N LYS A 13 -15.72 0.14 7.05
CA LYS A 13 -14.59 1.05 7.24
C LYS A 13 -13.28 0.27 7.46
N LEU A 14 -13.28 -0.70 8.37
CA LEU A 14 -12.10 -1.54 8.64
C LEU A 14 -11.63 -2.26 7.38
N LEU A 15 -12.54 -2.81 6.57
CA LEU A 15 -12.21 -3.45 5.31
C LEU A 15 -11.45 -2.51 4.37
N LEU A 16 -11.94 -1.28 4.19
CA LEU A 16 -11.31 -0.30 3.30
C LEU A 16 -9.99 0.26 3.85
N GLU A 17 -9.82 0.29 5.18
CA GLU A 17 -8.53 0.64 5.79
C GLU A 17 -7.43 -0.39 5.48
N HIS A 18 -7.77 -1.68 5.40
CA HIS A 18 -6.83 -2.76 5.07
C HIS A 18 -6.73 -3.04 3.57
N SER A 19 -7.74 -2.67 2.80
CA SER A 19 -7.82 -2.92 1.36
C SER A 19 -8.44 -1.71 0.67
N PRO A 20 -7.62 -0.66 0.40
CA PRO A 20 -8.07 0.52 -0.32
C PRO A 20 -8.69 0.13 -1.68
N GLY A 21 -9.79 0.78 -2.04
CA GLY A 21 -10.52 0.50 -3.29
C GLY A 21 -11.47 -0.70 -3.28
N ALA A 22 -11.57 -1.47 -2.19
CA ALA A 22 -12.45 -2.66 -2.09
C ALA A 22 -13.96 -2.32 -1.94
N PHE A 23 -14.47 -1.33 -2.68
CA PHE A 23 -15.83 -0.80 -2.54
C PHE A 23 -16.94 -1.81 -2.88
N ALA A 24 -16.69 -2.72 -3.82
CA ALA A 24 -17.64 -3.77 -4.16
C ALA A 24 -17.85 -4.73 -2.97
N ALA A 25 -16.76 -5.15 -2.32
CA ALA A 25 -16.80 -6.01 -1.14
C ALA A 25 -17.46 -5.29 0.05
N ALA A 26 -17.13 -4.01 0.26
CA ALA A 26 -17.81 -3.18 1.26
C ALA A 26 -19.32 -3.05 0.96
N GLY A 27 -19.72 -2.91 -0.30
CA GLY A 27 -21.12 -2.87 -0.71
C GLY A 27 -21.88 -4.16 -0.42
N GLN A 28 -21.27 -5.32 -0.67
CA GLN A 28 -21.85 -6.63 -0.33
C GLN A 28 -22.02 -6.79 1.19
N LEU A 29 -21.03 -6.37 1.98
CA LEU A 29 -21.09 -6.41 3.45
C LEU A 29 -22.21 -5.53 4.02
N LEU A 30 -22.49 -4.41 3.37
CA LEU A 30 -23.57 -3.48 3.74
C LEU A 30 -24.93 -3.87 3.15
N GLY A 31 -24.98 -4.81 2.21
CA GLY A 31 -26.21 -5.17 1.48
C GLY A 31 -26.68 -4.11 0.50
N HIS A 32 -25.77 -3.25 0.01
CA HIS A 32 -26.11 -2.23 -0.97
C HIS A 32 -26.35 -2.85 -2.34
N ARG A 33 -27.52 -2.60 -2.92
CA ARG A 33 -27.82 -2.98 -4.32
C ARG A 33 -27.03 -2.15 -5.34
N ASN A 34 -26.58 -0.96 -4.94
CA ASN A 34 -25.79 -0.05 -5.76
C ASN A 34 -24.44 0.26 -5.09
N THR A 35 -23.35 -0.10 -5.75
CA THR A 35 -21.99 0.16 -5.26
C THR A 35 -21.66 1.65 -5.26
N GLN A 36 -22.31 2.47 -6.10
CA GLN A 36 -22.11 3.93 -6.12
C GLN A 36 -22.44 4.58 -4.79
N THR A 37 -23.48 4.08 -4.09
CA THR A 37 -23.79 4.55 -2.73
C THR A 37 -22.63 4.28 -1.78
N THR A 38 -22.01 3.10 -1.84
CA THR A 38 -20.84 2.77 -1.01
C THR A 38 -19.65 3.67 -1.34
N VAL A 39 -19.37 3.90 -2.63
CA VAL A 39 -18.29 4.79 -3.06
C VAL A 39 -18.52 6.20 -2.51
N ALA A 40 -19.72 6.75 -2.66
CA ALA A 40 -20.04 8.08 -2.16
C ALA A 40 -19.81 8.24 -0.65
N PHE A 41 -20.17 7.23 0.16
CA PHE A 41 -19.98 7.28 1.62
C PHE A 41 -18.52 7.15 2.06
N TYR A 42 -17.68 6.47 1.29
CA TYR A 42 -16.32 6.10 1.73
C TYR A 42 -15.18 6.71 0.92
N ALA A 43 -15.44 7.39 -0.20
CA ALA A 43 -14.41 7.97 -1.07
C ALA A 43 -13.40 8.89 -0.34
N GLY A 44 -13.86 9.67 0.65
CA GLY A 44 -12.99 10.54 1.43
C GLY A 44 -12.01 9.78 2.34
N ILE A 45 -12.47 8.67 2.94
CA ILE A 45 -11.63 7.80 3.80
C ILE A 45 -10.62 7.04 2.94
N ASP A 46 -11.04 6.60 1.76
CA ASP A 46 -10.21 5.86 0.81
C ASP A 46 -9.03 6.71 0.32
N THR A 47 -9.24 8.01 0.04
CA THR A 47 -8.17 8.92 -0.43
C THR A 47 -7.01 9.01 0.58
N LEU A 48 -7.32 9.19 1.87
CA LEU A 48 -6.30 9.27 2.92
C LEU A 48 -5.60 7.92 3.13
N THR A 49 -6.37 6.83 3.09
CA THR A 49 -5.84 5.48 3.29
C THR A 49 -4.95 5.06 2.13
N ALA A 50 -5.35 5.35 0.90
CA ALA A 50 -4.58 5.13 -0.31
C ALA A 50 -3.24 5.88 -0.27
N GLY A 51 -3.24 7.13 0.20
CA GLY A 51 -2.00 7.91 0.41
C GLY A 51 -1.04 7.21 1.38
N ARG A 52 -1.52 6.81 2.56
CA ARG A 52 -0.71 6.08 3.56
C ARG A 52 -0.19 4.75 3.03
N HIS A 53 -1.01 4.02 2.30
CA HIS A 53 -0.62 2.75 1.70
C HIS A 53 0.46 2.96 0.63
N PHE A 54 0.32 3.99 -0.21
CA PHE A 54 1.33 4.36 -1.20
C PHE A 54 2.65 4.80 -0.55
N ASP A 55 2.61 5.55 0.55
CA ASP A 55 3.81 5.90 1.32
C ASP A 55 4.55 4.65 1.84
N GLY A 56 3.80 3.65 2.30
CA GLY A 56 4.36 2.35 2.71
C GLY A 56 5.04 1.61 1.55
N ILE A 57 4.40 1.57 0.38
CA ILE A 57 4.99 1.00 -0.84
C ILE A 57 6.28 1.75 -1.22
N LEU A 58 6.26 3.08 -1.21
CA LEU A 58 7.45 3.89 -1.50
C LEU A 58 8.59 3.63 -0.51
N ALA A 59 8.29 3.51 0.78
CA ALA A 59 9.30 3.20 1.79
C ALA A 59 9.93 1.83 1.56
N ALA A 60 9.12 0.81 1.25
CA ALA A 60 9.59 -0.53 0.92
C ALA A 60 10.48 -0.54 -0.34
N GLU A 61 10.06 0.14 -1.40
CA GLU A 61 10.85 0.25 -2.64
C GLU A 61 12.17 1.00 -2.43
N ARG A 62 12.16 2.08 -1.65
CA ARG A 62 13.38 2.80 -1.27
C ARG A 62 14.35 1.91 -0.50
N ALA A 63 13.85 1.13 0.45
CA ALA A 63 14.66 0.18 1.22
C ALA A 63 15.25 -0.91 0.31
N ARG A 64 14.45 -1.45 -0.63
CA ARG A 64 14.90 -2.43 -1.63
C ARG A 64 16.04 -1.88 -2.49
N VAL A 65 15.88 -0.67 -3.03
CA VAL A 65 16.91 -0.02 -3.85
C VAL A 65 18.16 0.32 -3.04
N ALA A 66 18.01 0.81 -1.81
CA ALA A 66 19.13 1.13 -0.93
C ALA A 66 19.92 -0.12 -0.49
N GLY A 67 19.22 -1.24 -0.27
CA GLY A 67 19.83 -2.55 0.00
C GLY A 67 20.46 -3.19 -1.24
N ALA A 68 20.01 -2.81 -2.44
CA ALA A 68 20.56 -3.25 -3.72
C ALA A 68 21.78 -2.43 -4.20
N LYS A 69 22.53 -1.78 -3.29
CA LYS A 69 23.78 -1.11 -3.68
C LYS A 69 24.72 -2.11 -4.37
N PRO A 70 25.27 -1.74 -5.55
CA PRO A 70 26.02 -2.66 -6.38
C PRO A 70 27.37 -2.96 -5.74
N GLY A 71 27.80 -4.22 -5.83
CA GLY A 71 29.14 -4.63 -5.47
C GLY A 71 30.20 -3.81 -6.21
N ARG A 72 30.79 -2.85 -5.51
CA ARG A 72 32.02 -2.18 -5.92
C ARG A 72 33.08 -2.39 -4.85
N ALA A 73 33.56 -3.63 -4.72
CA ALA A 73 34.75 -3.93 -3.90
C ALA A 73 35.36 -5.29 -4.23
N ARG A 74 35.74 -5.54 -5.50
CA ARG A 74 36.79 -6.50 -5.87
C ARG A 74 37.44 -5.94 -7.15
N ARG A 75 38.73 -5.73 -7.31
CA ARG A 75 39.94 -5.85 -6.49
C ARG A 75 41.00 -5.07 -7.31
N GLY A 76 41.89 -4.31 -6.67
CA GLY A 76 42.90 -3.52 -7.37
C GLY A 76 43.69 -4.33 -8.40
N ALA A 77 43.83 -3.78 -9.60
CA ALA A 77 44.89 -4.15 -10.52
C ALA A 77 46.10 -3.25 -10.24
N PRO A 78 47.28 -3.79 -9.88
CA PRO A 78 48.54 -3.12 -10.15
C PRO A 78 49.08 -3.56 -11.50
N GLY A 79 49.71 -2.62 -12.18
CA GLY A 79 50.02 -2.63 -13.60
C GLY A 79 51.14 -3.57 -14.02
N ARG A 80 51.15 -3.81 -15.33
CA ARG A 80 52.31 -4.32 -16.06
C ARG A 80 53.46 -3.30 -16.03
N GLU A 81 54.61 -3.69 -15.50
CA GLU A 81 55.95 -3.21 -15.89
C GLU A 81 56.72 -4.47 -16.32
N ARG A 82 56.92 -4.77 -17.61
CA ARG A 82 57.88 -4.25 -18.60
C ARG A 82 59.35 -4.28 -18.14
N ARG A 83 60.07 -5.25 -18.74
CA ARG A 83 61.49 -5.24 -19.17
C ARG A 83 62.58 -4.97 -18.11
N ALA A 84 63.42 -5.98 -17.91
CA ALA A 84 64.85 -5.92 -18.23
C ALA A 84 65.31 -7.31 -18.67
#